data_AF-A0A1R1YP70-F1
#
_entry.id   AF-A0A1R1YP70-F1
#
_cell.length_a   1.000
_cell.length_b   1.000
_cell.length_c   1.000
_cell.angle_alpha   90.00
_cell.angle_beta   90.00
_cell.angle_gamma   90.00
#
_symmetry.space_group_name_H-M   'P 1'
#
loop_
_entity.id
_entity.type
_entity.pdbx_description
1 polymer ?
#
loop_
_entity_poly.entity_id
_entity_poly.type
_entity_poly.pdbx_seq_one_letter_code
_entity_poly.pdbx_strand_id
1 'polypeptide(L)' 'MIATGETCNAAISTLKDWGAKTIKVVSFCSSNPGISRLANIHSDVSFITGVVDPEINEHGYLVPGYGDIGDRLFSSNNV' A
#
# COMPACT_ATOMS: atom_id res chain seq x y z
N MET A 1 0.58 4.86 -0.05
CA MET A 1 1.74 4.00 0.26
C MET A 1 1.24 2.61 0.61
N ILE A 2 2.06 1.58 0.42
CA ILE A 2 1.71 0.20 0.77
C ILE A 2 2.69 -0.29 1.84
N ALA A 3 2.27 -0.24 3.11
CA ALA A 3 3.08 -0.77 4.23
C ALA A 3 2.83 -2.27 4.42
N THR A 4 1.90 -2.66 5.29
CA THR A 4 1.47 -4.05 5.49
C THR A 4 0.60 -4.60 4.34
N GLY A 5 0.03 -3.68 3.55
CA GLY A 5 -0.88 -4.00 2.45
C GLY A 5 -2.35 -4.18 2.84
N GLU A 6 -2.71 -4.13 4.13
CA GLU A 6 -4.10 -4.41 4.54
C GLU A 6 -5.13 -3.45 3.98
N THR A 7 -4.86 -2.14 4.01
CA THR A 7 -5.77 -1.14 3.43
C THR A 7 -5.97 -1.37 1.93
N CYS A 8 -4.91 -1.74 1.22
CA CYS A 8 -4.97 -2.01 -0.21
C CYS A 8 -5.73 -3.31 -0.50
N ASN A 9 -5.51 -4.37 0.29
CA ASN A 9 -6.24 -5.64 0.20
C ASN A 9 -7.74 -5.44 0.40
N ALA A 10 -8.14 -4.68 1.42
CA ALA A 10 -9.54 -4.35 1.67
C ALA A 10 -10.18 -3.57 0.49
N ALA A 11 -9.47 -2.58 -0.05
CA ALA A 11 -9.92 -1.82 -1.20
C ALA A 11 -10.07 -2.69 -2.46
N ILE A 12 -9.09 -3.54 -2.77
CA ILE A 12 -9.16 -4.45 -3.92
C ILE A 12 -10.34 -5.41 -3.77
N SER A 13 -10.50 -6.04 -2.59
CA SER A 13 -11.59 -6.97 -2.32
C SER A 13 -12.95 -6.31 -2.51
N THR A 14 -13.11 -5.09 -1.99
CA THR A 14 -14.33 -4.29 -2.16
C THR A 14 -14.65 -4.01 -3.63
N LEU A 15 -13.64 -3.62 -4.42
CA LEU A 15 -13.81 -3.39 -5.86
C LEU A 15 -14.22 -4.67 -6.60
N LYS A 16 -13.64 -5.81 -6.24
CA LYS A 16 -14.01 -7.12 -6.82
C LYS A 16 -15.45 -7.49 -6.46
N ASP A 17 -15.87 -7.26 -5.22
CA ASP A 17 -17.26 -7.50 -4.78
C ASP A 17 -18.26 -6.63 -5.55
N TRP A 18 -17.85 -5.42 -5.95
CA TRP A 18 -18.65 -4.54 -6.82
C TRP A 18 -18.59 -4.92 -8.31
N GLY A 19 -17.89 -5.99 -8.67
CA GLY A 19 -17.81 -6.50 -10.04
C GLY A 19 -16.75 -5.84 -10.91
N ALA A 20 -15.76 -5.16 -10.32
CA ALA A 20 -14.63 -4.62 -11.07
C ALA A 20 -13.81 -5.76 -11.69
N LYS A 21 -13.65 -5.74 -13.03
CA LYS A 21 -12.97 -6.81 -13.78
C LYS A 21 -11.48 -6.58 -13.95
N THR A 22 -11.04 -5.33 -13.94
CA THR A 22 -9.64 -4.95 -14.16
C THR A 22 -9.25 -3.94 -13.11
N ILE A 23 -8.28 -4.30 -12.26
CA ILE A 23 -7.78 -3.45 -11.19
C ILE A 23 -6.28 -3.25 -11.39
N LYS A 24 -5.84 -1.98 -11.32
CA LYS A 24 -4.43 -1.61 -11.29
C LYS A 24 -4.19 -0.74 -10.06
N VAL A 25 -3.22 -1.12 -9.25
CA VAL A 25 -2.81 -0.35 -8.08
C VAL A 25 -1.56 0.43 -8.43
N VAL A 26 -1.63 1.75 -8.29
CA VAL A 26 -0.49 2.65 -8.44
C VAL A 26 -0.16 3.25 -7.09
N SER A 27 1.11 3.19 -6.70
CA SER A 27 1.57 3.69 -5.41
C SER A 27 2.92 4.41 -5.53
N PHE A 28 3.14 5.37 -4.64
CA PHE A 28 4.40 6.09 -4.56
C PHE A 28 5.53 5.20 -4.01
N CYS A 29 5.33 4.65 -2.81
CA CYS A 29 6.26 3.74 -2.14
C CYS A 29 5.49 2.56 -1.54
N SER A 30 6.11 1.38 -1.60
CA SER A 30 5.60 0.11 -1.09
C SER A 30 6.70 -0.62 -0.32
N SER A 31 6.34 -1.43 0.67
CA SER A 31 7.29 -2.35 1.30
C SER A 31 7.35 -3.66 0.51
N ASN A 32 8.52 -4.30 0.50
CA ASN A 32 8.68 -5.64 -0.06
C ASN A 32 7.71 -6.69 0.54
N PRO A 33 7.52 -6.80 1.88
CA PRO A 33 6.55 -7.75 2.44
C PRO A 33 5.10 -7.41 2.06
N GLY A 34 4.74 -6.13 2.03
CA GLY A 34 3.38 -5.69 1.69
C GLY A 34 3.01 -5.97 0.23
N ILE A 35 3.89 -5.61 -0.70
CA ILE A 35 3.63 -5.81 -2.14
C ILE A 35 3.65 -7.30 -2.51
N SER A 36 4.57 -8.08 -1.93
CA SER A 36 4.64 -9.53 -2.15
C SER A 36 3.38 -10.23 -1.65
N ARG A 37 2.87 -9.85 -0.47
CA ARG A 37 1.61 -10.37 0.06
C ARG A 37 0.44 -10.05 -0.87
N LEU A 38 0.32 -8.82 -1.34
CA LEU A 38 -0.76 -8.40 -2.23
C LEU A 38 -0.70 -9.11 -3.59
N ALA A 39 0.49 -9.24 -4.18
CA ALA A 39 0.67 -9.98 -5.43
C ALA A 39 0.31 -11.47 -5.28
N ASN A 40 0.53 -12.06 -4.11
CA ASN A 40 0.12 -13.45 -3.82
C ASN A 40 -1.40 -13.59 -3.64
N ILE A 41 -2.04 -12.67 -2.92
CA ILE A 41 -3.51 -12.71 -2.67
C ILE A 41 -4.31 -12.31 -3.92
N HIS A 42 -3.76 -11.41 -4.74
CA HIS A 42 -4.43 -10.81 -5.89
C HIS A 42 -3.55 -10.92 -7.14
N SER A 43 -3.31 -12.15 -7.60
CA SER A 43 -2.47 -12.44 -8.77
C SER A 43 -3.02 -11.88 -10.09
N ASP A 44 -4.29 -11.48 -10.11
CA ASP A 44 -5.00 -10.83 -11.21
C ASP A 44 -4.84 -9.29 -11.22
N VAL A 45 -4.19 -8.70 -10.21
CA VAL A 45 -4.03 -7.24 -10.08
C VAL A 45 -2.62 -6.82 -10.49
N SER A 46 -2.52 -5.79 -11.33
CA SER A 46 -1.22 -5.18 -11.66
C SER A 46 -0.84 -4.15 -10.59
N PHE A 47 0.37 -4.28 -10.05
CA PHE A 47 0.93 -3.33 -9.09
C PHE A 47 2.07 -2.53 -9.73
N ILE A 48 1.97 -1.20 -9.63
CA ILE A 48 3.00 -0.26 -10.09
C ILE A 48 3.39 0.59 -8.89
N THR A 49 4.67 0.56 -8.53
CA THR A 49 5.21 1.31 -7.38
C THR A 49 6.44 2.09 -7.81
N GLY A 50 6.58 3.33 -7.34
CA GLY A 50 7.74 4.17 -7.64
C GLY A 50 9.00 3.67 -6.94
N VAL A 51 8.88 3.34 -5.64
CA VAL A 51 9.97 2.82 -4.80
C VAL A 51 9.49 1.57 -4.05
N VAL A 52 10.41 0.65 -3.79
CA VAL A 52 10.20 -0.51 -2.90
C VAL A 52 11.18 -0.43 -1.75
N ASP A 53 10.67 -0.24 -0.55
CA ASP A 53 11.45 -0.29 0.70
C ASP A 53 11.59 -1.74 1.18
N PRO A 54 12.74 -2.12 1.77
CA PRO A 54 13.02 -3.51 2.13
C PRO A 54 12.10 -4.06 3.22
N GLU A 55 11.73 -3.22 4.19
CA GLU A 55 11.07 -3.69 5.41
C GLU A 55 10.06 -2.68 5.95
N ILE A 56 9.32 -3.14 6.95
CA ILE A 56 8.47 -2.32 7.81
C ILE A 56 8.94 -2.49 9.25
N ASN A 57 8.83 -1.45 10.06
CA ASN A 57 9.12 -1.54 11.49
C ASN A 57 7.92 -2.11 12.29
N GLU A 58 8.10 -2.27 13.60
CA GLU A 58 7.08 -2.80 14.53
C GLU A 58 5.79 -1.96 14.60
N HIS A 59 5.85 -0.69 14.23
CA HIS A 59 4.71 0.21 14.15
C HIS A 59 4.01 0.18 12.78
N GLY A 60 4.49 -0.65 11.83
CA GLY A 60 3.93 -0.76 10.50
C GLY A 60 4.32 0.38 9.55
N TYR A 61 5.34 1.17 9.86
CA TYR A 61 5.91 2.16 8.93
C TYR A 61 6.96 1.53 8.03
N LEU A 62 7.06 2.01 6.80
CA LEU A 62 8.12 1.62 5.87
C LEU A 62 9.48 2.12 6.40
N VAL A 63 10.55 1.38 6.12
CA VAL A 63 11.94 1.74 6.46
C VAL A 63 12.80 1.65 5.20
N PRO A 64 13.53 2.71 4.79
CA PRO A 64 13.70 4.00 5.48
C PRO A 64 12.44 4.88 5.52
N GLY A 65 11.48 4.67 4.62
CA GLY A 65 10.17 5.30 4.65
C GLY A 65 10.16 6.82 4.52
N TYR A 66 8.97 7.39 4.74
CA TYR A 66 8.70 8.82 4.59
C TYR A 66 7.89 9.40 5.76
N GLY A 67 7.77 8.65 6.86
CA GLY A 67 6.88 8.99 7.98
C GLY A 67 5.40 8.91 7.59
N ASP A 68 4.54 9.63 8.32
CA ASP A 68 3.12 9.75 8.00
C ASP A 68 2.91 10.69 6.81
N ILE A 69 2.55 10.12 5.65
CA ILE A 69 2.29 10.91 4.44
C ILE A 69 0.98 11.69 4.51
N GLY A 70 0.00 11.25 5.30
CA GLY A 70 -1.24 11.99 5.52
C GLY A 70 -0.94 13.33 6.19
N ASP A 71 -0.24 13.29 7.31
CA ASP A 71 0.16 14.51 8.03
C ASP A 71 1.06 15.41 7.20
N ARG A 72 1.99 14.83 6.42
CA ARG A 72 2.87 15.61 5.54
C ARG A 72 2.16 16.27 4.37
N LEU A 73 1.09 15.66 3.83
CA LEU A 73 0.33 16.22 2.71
C LEU A 73 -0.67 17.28 3.16
N PHE A 74 -1.28 17.10 4.33
CA PHE A 74 -2.44 17.89 4.75
C PHE A 74 -2.20 18.78 5.95
N SER A 75 -1.00 18.75 6.56
CA SER A 75 -0.65 19.53 7.76
C SER A 75 -1.75 19.44 8.82
N SER A 76 -2.18 18.22 9.15
CA SER A 76 -3.05 17.96 10.30
C SER A 76 -2.26 18.38 11.54
N ASN A 77 -2.58 19.53 12.13
CA ASN A 77 -2.00 20.01 13.39
C ASN A 77 -2.39 19.10 14.56
N ASN A 78 -1.90 17.86 14.58
CA ASN A 78 -1.76 17.09 15.80
C ASN A 78 -0.35 17.36 16.33
N VAL A 79 -0.21 18.53 16.95
CA VAL A 79 0.87 18.83 17.91
C VAL A 79 0.93 17.78 19.00
#